data_AF-A0A7V4PSC7-F1
#
_entry.id   AF-A0A7V4PSC7-F1
#
_cell.length_a   1.000
_cell.length_b   1.000
_cell.length_c   1.000
_cell.angle_alpha   90.00
_cell.angle_beta   90.00
_cell.angle_gamma   90.00
#
_symmetry.space_group_name_H-M   'P 1'
#
loop_
_entity.id
_entity.type
_entity.pdbx_description
1 polymer ?
#
loop_
_entity_poly.entity_id
_entity_poly.type
_entity_poly.pdbx_seq_one_letter_code
_entity_poly.pdbx_strand_id
1 'polypeptide(L)'
;MRLGINTFLFTSPFTNQSTNLFPTFKKWGFETVEIPVEDPPHIDPAHVKAELDRNGLACGSVCACMGPGRDFRGSPEEQQTAMNYCRTLIDQMVVLGCPSLI
;
A
#
# COMPACT_ATOMS: atom_id res chain seq x y z
N MET A 1 19.88 3.38 0.86
CA MET A 1 19.17 2.92 -0.35
C MET A 1 18.66 1.52 -0.04
N ARG A 2 17.37 1.22 -0.26
CA ARG A 2 16.77 -0.11 -0.04
C ARG A 2 16.38 -0.72 -1.38
N LEU A 3 16.58 -2.02 -1.56
CA LEU A 3 16.03 -2.75 -2.71
C LEU A 3 14.57 -3.12 -2.42
N GLY A 4 13.65 -2.63 -3.28
CA GLY A 4 12.21 -2.78 -3.12
C GLY A 4 11.55 -3.70 -4.14
N ILE A 5 10.43 -4.31 -3.76
CA ILE A 5 9.57 -5.09 -4.64
C ILE A 5 8.13 -4.57 -4.60
N ASN A 6 7.50 -4.45 -5.76
CA ASN A 6 6.09 -4.08 -5.88
C ASN A 6 5.20 -5.32 -5.76
N THR A 7 4.18 -5.28 -4.90
CA THR A 7 3.32 -6.44 -4.66
C THR A 7 2.33 -6.71 -5.80
N PHE A 8 2.02 -5.73 -6.66
CA PHE A 8 1.21 -5.93 -7.87
C PHE A 8 1.81 -6.89 -8.88
N LEU A 9 3.12 -7.16 -8.80
CA LEU A 9 3.74 -8.24 -9.57
C LEU A 9 3.17 -9.64 -9.22
N PHE A 10 2.46 -9.78 -8.09
CA PHE A 10 1.99 -11.08 -7.58
C PHE A 10 0.50 -11.12 -7.24
N THR A 11 -0.12 -10.00 -6.90
CA THR A 11 -1.51 -9.98 -6.43
C THR A 11 -2.18 -8.64 -6.67
N SER A 12 -3.46 -8.66 -7.03
CA SER A 12 -4.38 -7.52 -7.03
C SER A 12 -5.80 -8.07 -6.77
N PRO A 13 -6.54 -7.58 -5.77
CA PRO A 13 -6.12 -6.56 -4.80
C PRO A 13 -5.11 -7.07 -3.77
N PHE A 14 -4.28 -6.16 -3.25
CA PHE A 14 -3.51 -6.47 -2.04
C PHE A 14 -4.45 -6.39 -0.82
N THR A 15 -4.50 -7.46 -0.04
CA THR A 15 -5.33 -7.55 1.18
C THR A 15 -4.49 -8.02 2.35
N ASN A 16 -5.07 -8.08 3.55
CA ASN A 16 -4.41 -8.70 4.72
C ASN A 16 -3.85 -10.11 4.43
N GLN A 17 -4.54 -10.91 3.60
CA GLN A 17 -4.07 -12.26 3.25
C GLN A 17 -2.78 -12.23 2.41
N SER A 18 -2.58 -11.20 1.60
CA SER A 18 -1.42 -11.01 0.73
C SER A 18 -0.11 -10.81 1.49
N THR A 19 -0.15 -10.54 2.80
CA THR A 19 1.03 -10.51 3.68
C THR A 19 1.76 -11.86 3.73
N ASN A 20 1.11 -12.95 3.32
CA ASN A 20 1.73 -14.26 3.12
C ASN A 20 2.89 -14.28 2.10
N LEU A 21 3.01 -13.24 1.26
CA LEU A 21 4.11 -13.06 0.31
C LEU A 21 5.40 -12.53 0.97
N PHE A 22 5.30 -11.86 2.12
CA PHE A 22 6.43 -11.21 2.80
C PHE A 22 7.60 -12.14 3.14
N PRO A 23 7.38 -13.38 3.63
CA PRO A 23 8.48 -14.32 3.85
C PRO A 23 9.28 -14.61 2.57
N THR A 24 8.59 -14.72 1.43
CA THR A 24 9.22 -14.98 0.13
C THR A 24 10.03 -13.77 -0.34
N PHE A 25 9.46 -12.56 -0.24
CA PHE A 25 10.19 -11.34 -0.60
C PHE A 25 11.43 -11.14 0.25
N LYS A 26 11.34 -11.44 1.55
CA LYS A 26 12.51 -11.40 2.43
C LYS A 26 13.56 -12.43 2.03
N LYS A 27 13.15 -13.66 1.73
CA LYS A 27 14.05 -14.73 1.25
C LYS A 27 14.79 -14.35 -0.04
N TRP A 28 14.14 -13.61 -0.94
CA TRP A 28 14.76 -13.12 -2.17
C TRP A 28 15.74 -11.95 -1.95
N GLY A 29 15.78 -11.38 -0.75
CA GLY A 29 16.72 -10.32 -0.38
C GLY A 29 16.16 -8.91 -0.50
N PHE A 30 14.84 -8.75 -0.68
CA PHE A 30 14.23 -7.43 -0.63
C PHE A 30 14.20 -6.89 0.80
N GLU A 31 14.30 -5.56 0.90
CA GLU A 31 14.33 -4.83 2.17
C GLU A 31 13.04 -4.04 2.39
N THR A 32 12.30 -3.79 1.32
CA THR A 32 11.09 -2.97 1.35
C THR A 32 10.07 -3.45 0.33
N VAL A 33 8.80 -3.18 0.60
CA VAL A 33 7.70 -3.44 -0.34
C VAL A 33 7.01 -2.15 -0.74
N GLU A 34 6.53 -2.10 -1.98
CA GLU A 34 5.50 -1.15 -2.40
C GLU A 34 4.14 -1.85 -2.34
N ILE A 35 3.19 -1.27 -1.60
CA ILE A 35 1.85 -1.83 -1.38
C ILE A 35 0.81 -0.96 -2.09
N PRO A 36 0.25 -1.41 -3.21
CA PRO A 36 -0.91 -0.78 -3.83
C PRO A 36 -2.16 -1.05 -2.99
N VAL A 37 -2.99 -0.03 -2.78
CA VAL A 37 -4.20 -0.15 -1.96
C VAL A 37 -5.40 0.26 -2.78
N GLU A 38 -6.03 -0.67 -3.50
CA GLU A 38 -7.18 -0.34 -4.36
C GLU A 38 -8.39 0.19 -3.57
N ASP A 39 -8.62 -0.35 -2.39
CA ASP A 39 -9.68 0.07 -1.48
C ASP A 39 -9.15 0.08 -0.04
N PRO A 40 -9.23 1.19 0.71
CA PRO A 40 -8.66 1.26 2.06
C PRO A 40 -9.08 0.14 3.02
N PRO A 41 -10.34 -0.37 3.01
CA PRO A 41 -10.76 -1.49 3.85
C PRO A 41 -10.13 -2.85 3.51
N HIS A 42 -9.43 -3.00 2.38
CA HIS A 42 -8.73 -4.24 2.04
C HIS A 42 -7.62 -4.59 3.04
N ILE A 43 -7.07 -3.59 3.72
CA ILE A 43 -6.00 -3.76 4.69
C ILE A 43 -6.41 -3.23 6.07
N ASP A 44 -5.96 -3.95 7.09
CA ASP A 44 -5.77 -3.39 8.42
C ASP A 44 -4.30 -2.94 8.51
N PRO A 45 -4.02 -1.62 8.58
CA PRO A 45 -2.65 -1.11 8.61
C PRO A 45 -1.82 -1.64 9.78
N ALA A 46 -2.44 -1.90 10.93
CA ALA A 46 -1.75 -2.43 12.10
C ALA A 46 -1.34 -3.89 11.88
N HIS A 47 -2.23 -4.69 11.29
CA HIS A 47 -1.92 -6.07 10.88
C HIS A 47 -0.78 -6.11 9.86
N VAL A 48 -0.89 -5.32 8.79
CA VAL A 48 0.15 -5.27 7.73
C VAL A 48 1.49 -4.80 8.32
N LYS A 49 1.49 -3.79 9.20
CA LYS A 49 2.70 -3.34 9.90
C LYS A 49 3.34 -4.46 10.73
N ALA A 50 2.55 -5.22 11.49
CA ALA A 50 3.04 -6.33 12.28
C ALA A 50 3.66 -7.44 11.42
N GLU A 51 3.07 -7.74 10.26
CA GLU A 51 3.64 -8.73 9.33
C GLU A 51 4.92 -8.24 8.63
N LEU A 52 4.99 -6.95 8.29
CA LEU A 52 6.22 -6.32 7.80
C LEU A 52 7.36 -6.44 8.82
N ASP A 53 7.08 -6.08 10.08
CA ASP A 53 8.06 -6.15 11.17
C ASP A 53 8.52 -7.59 11.42
N ARG A 54 7.58 -8.55 11.45
CA ARG A 54 7.89 -9.98 11.61
C ARG A 54 8.84 -10.50 10.54
N ASN A 55 8.74 -9.97 9.32
CA ASN A 55 9.57 -10.39 8.18
C ASN A 55 10.78 -9.47 7.96
N GLY A 56 11.00 -8.45 8.81
CA GLY A 56 12.09 -7.50 8.65
C GLY A 56 12.05 -6.76 7.31
N LEU A 57 10.85 -6.41 6.85
CA LEU A 57 10.59 -5.61 5.65
C LEU A 57 10.04 -4.25 6.08
N ALA A 58 10.38 -3.21 5.32
CA ALA A 58 9.72 -1.90 5.46
C ALA A 58 8.58 -1.75 4.44
N CYS A 59 7.60 -0.90 4.77
CA CYS A 59 6.72 -0.32 3.75
C CYS A 59 7.48 0.87 3.13
N GLY A 60 7.88 0.75 1.86
CA GLY A 60 8.68 1.76 1.17
C GLY A 60 7.82 2.81 0.50
N SER A 61 6.73 2.35 -0.11
CA SER A 61 5.71 3.18 -0.73
C SER A 61 4.35 2.51 -0.57
N VAL A 62 3.32 3.36 -0.45
CA VAL A 62 1.94 2.97 -0.77
C VAL A 62 1.64 3.52 -2.16
N CYS A 63 1.02 2.71 -3.01
CA CYS A 63 0.65 3.12 -4.37
C CYS A 63 -0.85 3.42 -4.42
N ALA A 64 -1.20 4.64 -4.82
CA ALA A 64 -2.58 5.07 -5.00
C ALA A 64 -3.16 4.54 -6.32
N CYS A 65 -4.31 3.87 -6.25
CA CYS A 65 -5.00 3.30 -7.41
C CYS A 65 -6.13 4.24 -7.86
N MET A 66 -5.80 5.09 -8.83
CA MET A 66 -6.65 6.19 -9.32
C MET A 66 -7.61 5.74 -10.44
N GLY A 67 -8.47 4.77 -10.14
CA GLY A 67 -9.48 4.24 -11.06
C GLY A 67 -10.68 5.18 -11.30
N PRO A 68 -11.72 4.72 -12.03
CA PRO A 68 -12.95 5.49 -12.24
C PRO A 68 -13.56 6.00 -10.93
N GLY A 69 -14.06 7.24 -10.93
CA GLY A 69 -14.60 7.87 -9.72
C GLY A 69 -13.55 8.59 -8.86
N ARG A 70 -12.26 8.52 -9.22
CA ARG A 70 -11.14 9.14 -8.48
C ARG A 70 -10.27 10.04 -9.38
N ASP A 71 -10.82 10.66 -10.43
CA ASP A 71 -10.05 11.57 -11.29
C ASP A 71 -9.99 12.99 -10.69
N PHE A 72 -8.80 13.48 -10.36
CA PHE A 72 -8.58 14.86 -9.92
C PHE A 72 -8.88 15.93 -10.98
N ARG A 73 -9.06 15.53 -12.25
CA ARG A 73 -9.48 16.40 -13.36
C ARG A 73 -10.95 16.19 -13.74
N GLY A 74 -11.64 15.31 -13.03
CA GLY A 74 -13.04 14.96 -13.25
C GLY A 74 -14.02 15.95 -12.61
N SER A 75 -15.23 15.47 -12.33
CA SER A 75 -16.27 16.25 -11.65
C SER A 75 -15.88 16.62 -10.21
N PRO A 76 -16.55 17.62 -9.58
CA PRO A 76 -16.31 17.93 -8.17
C PRO A 76 -16.47 16.73 -7.22
N GLU A 77 -17.37 15.80 -7.54
CA GLU A 77 -17.58 14.57 -6.79
C GLU A 77 -16.38 13.61 -6.91
N GLU A 78 -15.85 13.44 -8.12
CA GLU A 78 -14.67 12.60 -8.36
C GLU A 78 -13.43 13.18 -7.69
N GLN A 79 -13.25 14.50 -7.74
CA GLN A 79 -12.15 15.20 -7.06
C GLN A 79 -12.22 15.01 -5.55
N GLN A 80 -13.41 15.16 -4.96
CA GLN A 80 -13.61 14.96 -3.52
C GLN A 80 -13.38 13.49 -3.12
N THR A 81 -13.84 12.55 -3.94
CA THR A 81 -13.65 11.11 -3.73
C THR A 81 -12.17 10.74 -3.80
N ALA A 82 -11.44 11.25 -4.81
CA ALA A 82 -9.99 11.09 -4.95
C ALA A 82 -9.25 11.64 -3.73
N MET A 83 -9.61 12.84 -3.26
CA MET A 83 -8.97 13.47 -2.11
C MET A 83 -9.23 12.72 -0.81
N ASN A 84 -10.47 12.27 -0.58
CA ASN A 84 -10.81 11.45 0.57
C ASN A 84 -10.02 10.14 0.57
N TYR A 85 -9.94 9.48 -0.59
CA TYR A 85 -9.16 8.26 -0.76
C TYR A 85 -7.67 8.49 -0.45
N CYS A 86 -7.02 9.49 -1.04
CA CYS A 86 -5.61 9.79 -0.76
C CYS A 86 -5.36 10.13 0.71
N ARG A 87 -6.26 10.88 1.37
CA ARG A 87 -6.15 11.19 2.81
C ARG A 87 -6.21 9.92 3.66
N THR A 88 -7.16 9.03 3.37
CA THR A 88 -7.25 7.74 4.07
C THR A 88 -5.96 6.93 3.89
N LEU A 89 -5.37 6.89 2.69
CA LEU A 89 -4.09 6.23 2.48
C LEU A 89 -2.97 6.85 3.31
N ILE A 90 -2.91 8.19 3.40
CA ILE A 90 -1.92 8.88 4.22
C ILE A 90 -2.09 8.51 5.71
N ASP A 91 -3.32 8.44 6.21
CA ASP A 91 -3.57 8.01 7.59
C ASP A 91 -3.11 6.56 7.83
N GLN A 92 -3.36 5.66 6.88
CA GLN A 92 -2.86 4.28 6.93
C GLN A 92 -1.32 4.23 6.86
N MET A 93 -0.69 5.08 6.06
CA MET A 93 0.76 5.17 5.92
C MET A 93 1.46 5.57 7.21
N VAL A 94 0.84 6.42 8.05
CA VAL A 94 1.37 6.77 9.38
C VAL A 94 1.54 5.51 10.21
N VAL A 95 0.55 4.60 10.21
CA VAL A 95 0.62 3.33 10.94
C VAL A 95 1.64 2.38 10.33
N LEU A 96 1.73 2.33 9.00
CA LEU A 96 2.70 1.50 8.28
C LEU A 96 4.15 1.99 8.43
N GLY A 97 4.36 3.22 8.91
CA GLY A 97 5.67 3.87 8.87
C GLY A 97 6.17 4.10 7.44
N CYS A 98 5.25 4.31 6.50
CA CYS A 98 5.55 4.47 5.08
C CYS A 98 5.87 5.93 4.75
N PRO A 99 7.01 6.24 4.12
CA PRO A 99 7.44 7.61 3.85
C PRO A 99 6.87 8.22 2.57
N SER A 100 6.29 7.42 1.67
CA SER A 100 5.92 7.88 0.32
C SER A 100 4.57 7.32 -0.13
N LEU A 101 3.71 8.23 -0.59
CA LEU A 101 2.57 7.90 -1.43
C LEU A 101 3.00 8.13 -2.87
N ILE A 102 2.79 7.13 -3.74
CA ILE A 102 3.11 7.19 -5.17
C ILE A 102 1.82 7.10 -5.97
#